data_AF-A0A7Y1UG81-F1
#
_entry.id   AF-A0A7Y1UG81-F1
#
_cell.length_a   1.000
_cell.length_b   1.000
_cell.length_c   1.000
_cell.angle_alpha   90.00
_cell.angle_beta   90.00
_cell.angle_gamma   90.00
#
_symmetry.space_group_name_H-M   'P 1'
#
loop_
_entity.id
_entity.type
_entity.pdbx_description
1 polymer ?
#
loop_
_entity_poly.entity_id
_entity_poly.type
_entity_poly.pdbx_seq_one_letter_code
_entity_poly.pdbx_strand_id
1 'polypeptide(L)'
;ARERLAKHDAEVAAAKTAIQENEIAIKNLELDIGTRRQTITRLKQQQFETRKNEEYQAINHEVSRYNGEVDELETRELELMENGDRLARELEAAESAYATTHAGVQDEIKALEERATKFRAEADGLEAERAGLAAEADPDLLSLYDRLLATRGAPVVVGITESRQCTGCHVRATPATMVRVQGGKELVQCENCSRMLYPA
;
A
#
# COMPACT_ATOMS: atom_id res chain seq x y z
N ALA A 1 -1.88 0.92 2.87
CA ALA A 1 -1.99 1.86 1.73
C ALA A 1 -1.05 1.50 0.58
N ARG A 2 0.28 1.68 0.72
CA ARG A 2 1.26 1.46 -0.37
C ARG A 2 1.23 0.05 -0.97
N GLU A 3 1.22 -0.99 -0.13
CA GLU A 3 1.15 -2.38 -0.62
C GLU A 3 -0.16 -2.69 -1.37
N ARG A 4 -1.29 -2.13 -0.92
CA ARG A 4 -2.58 -2.31 -1.62
C ARG A 4 -2.58 -1.63 -2.99
N LEU A 5 -2.04 -0.41 -3.09
CA LEU A 5 -1.95 0.31 -4.36
C LEU A 5 -0.99 -0.39 -5.32
N ALA A 6 0.19 -0.79 -4.84
CA ALA A 6 1.15 -1.54 -5.65
C ALA A 6 0.57 -2.86 -6.19
N LYS A 7 -0.28 -3.53 -5.41
CA LYS A 7 -1.00 -4.73 -5.87
C LYS A 7 -1.96 -4.39 -7.01
N HIS A 8 -2.81 -3.37 -6.86
CA HIS A 8 -3.75 -2.98 -7.90
C HIS A 8 -3.06 -2.43 -9.17
N ASP A 9 -1.96 -1.69 -9.01
CA ASP A 9 -1.12 -1.25 -10.13
C ASP A 9 -0.57 -2.45 -10.91
N ALA A 10 -0.10 -3.49 -10.21
CA ALA A 10 0.37 -4.72 -10.83
C ALA A 10 -0.76 -5.49 -11.54
N GLU A 11 -1.96 -5.55 -10.94
CA GLU A 11 -3.14 -6.17 -11.56
C GLU A 11 -3.54 -5.45 -12.86
N VAL A 12 -3.59 -4.11 -12.85
CA VAL A 12 -3.88 -3.30 -14.05
C VAL A 12 -2.79 -3.47 -15.11
N ALA A 13 -1.52 -3.47 -14.73
CA ALA A 13 -0.40 -3.68 -15.65
C ALA A 13 -0.42 -5.08 -16.28
N ALA A 14 -0.73 -6.11 -15.50
CA ALA A 14 -0.88 -7.47 -15.98
C ALA A 14 -2.04 -7.60 -16.98
N ALA A 15 -3.20 -6.99 -16.68
CA ALA A 15 -4.35 -6.98 -17.57
C ALA A 15 -4.05 -6.28 -18.91
N LYS A 16 -3.34 -5.14 -18.87
CA LYS A 16 -2.89 -4.44 -20.10
C LYS A 16 -1.94 -5.28 -20.93
N THR A 17 -1.02 -5.98 -20.28
CA THR A 17 -0.07 -6.87 -20.96
C THR A 17 -0.81 -8.03 -21.64
N ALA A 18 -1.75 -8.66 -20.94
CA ALA A 18 -2.56 -9.76 -21.49
C ALA A 18 -3.38 -9.33 -22.72
N ILE A 19 -3.96 -8.12 -22.72
CA ILE A 19 -4.66 -7.56 -23.89
C ILE A 19 -3.70 -7.40 -25.06
N GLN A 20 -2.51 -6.83 -24.84
CA GLN A 20 -1.52 -6.66 -25.90
C GLN A 20 -1.06 -7.99 -26.49
N GLU A 21 -0.82 -9.00 -25.64
CA GLU A 21 -0.46 -10.35 -26.08
C GLU A 21 -1.58 -10.99 -26.92
N ASN A 22 -2.84 -10.81 -26.52
CA ASN A 22 -4.00 -11.30 -27.27
C ASN A 22 -4.14 -10.61 -28.64
N GLU A 23 -3.95 -9.28 -28.70
CA GLU A 23 -3.96 -8.52 -29.96
C GLU A 23 -2.84 -8.97 -30.92
N ILE A 24 -1.65 -9.25 -30.39
CA ILE A 24 -0.54 -9.79 -31.17
C ILE A 24 -0.90 -11.17 -31.72
N ALA A 25 -1.51 -12.03 -30.89
CA ALA A 25 -1.94 -13.36 -31.32
C ALA A 25 -3.00 -13.32 -32.44
N ILE A 26 -3.98 -12.42 -32.34
CA ILE A 26 -4.98 -12.18 -33.41
C ILE A 26 -4.29 -11.77 -34.71
N LYS A 27 -3.40 -10.77 -34.66
CA LYS A 27 -2.67 -10.29 -35.86
C LYS A 27 -1.84 -11.39 -36.53
N ASN A 28 -1.24 -12.28 -35.74
CA ASN A 28 -0.48 -13.41 -36.29
C ASN A 28 -1.41 -14.39 -37.03
N LEU A 29 -2.60 -14.69 -36.47
CA LEU A 29 -3.59 -15.52 -37.16
C LEU A 29 -4.11 -14.86 -38.44
N GLU A 30 -4.38 -13.55 -38.43
CA GLU A 30 -4.79 -12.80 -39.61
C GLU A 30 -3.76 -12.92 -40.76
N LEU A 31 -2.46 -12.85 -40.43
CA LEU A 31 -1.37 -13.03 -41.40
C LEU A 31 -1.31 -14.47 -41.95
N ASP A 32 -1.50 -15.47 -41.09
CA ASP A 32 -1.52 -16.87 -41.50
C ASP A 32 -2.73 -17.17 -42.41
N ILE A 33 -3.92 -16.70 -42.04
CA ILE A 33 -5.15 -16.78 -42.84
C ILE A 33 -4.92 -16.11 -44.20
N GLY A 34 -4.35 -14.90 -44.21
CA GLY A 34 -4.01 -14.18 -45.44
C GLY A 34 -3.08 -14.98 -46.36
N THR A 35 -2.04 -15.60 -45.78
CA THR A 35 -1.07 -16.44 -46.52
C THR A 35 -1.72 -17.68 -47.11
N ARG A 36 -2.61 -18.35 -46.37
CA ARG A 36 -3.36 -19.52 -46.84
C ARG A 36 -4.36 -19.14 -47.93
N ARG A 37 -5.09 -18.03 -47.79
CA ARG A 37 -6.00 -17.50 -48.82
C ARG A 37 -5.28 -17.12 -50.12
N GLN A 38 -4.08 -16.53 -50.03
CA GLN A 38 -3.25 -16.29 -51.22
C GLN A 38 -2.82 -17.59 -51.89
N THR A 39 -2.43 -18.60 -51.11
CA THR A 39 -2.07 -19.93 -51.63
C THR A 39 -3.24 -20.60 -52.35
N ILE A 40 -4.44 -20.55 -51.76
CA ILE A 40 -5.68 -21.03 -52.37
C ILE A 40 -5.95 -20.32 -53.69
N THR A 41 -5.81 -18.99 -53.73
CA THR A 41 -6.01 -18.20 -54.95
C THR A 41 -5.05 -18.63 -56.07
N ARG A 42 -3.77 -18.84 -55.74
CA ARG A 42 -2.76 -19.32 -56.71
C ARG A 42 -3.07 -20.72 -57.22
N LEU A 43 -3.46 -21.64 -56.34
CA LEU A 43 -3.83 -23.01 -56.72
C LEU A 43 -5.08 -23.02 -57.62
N LYS A 44 -6.08 -22.20 -57.31
CA LYS A 44 -7.27 -22.02 -58.16
C LYS A 44 -6.90 -21.47 -59.54
N GLN A 45 -5.93 -20.57 -59.64
CA GLN A 45 -5.46 -20.11 -60.95
C GLN A 45 -4.79 -21.24 -61.75
N GLN A 46 -3.88 -22.00 -61.13
CA GLN A 46 -3.23 -23.17 -61.76
C GLN A 46 -4.24 -24.24 -62.20
N GLN A 47 -5.33 -24.38 -61.45
CA GLN A 47 -6.43 -25.29 -61.79
C GLN A 47 -7.07 -24.98 -63.16
N PHE A 48 -7.20 -23.70 -63.53
CA PHE A 48 -7.74 -23.29 -64.83
C PHE A 48 -6.73 -23.47 -65.98
N GLU A 49 -5.44 -23.57 -65.66
CA GLU A 49 -4.36 -23.68 -66.64
C GLU A 49 -4.03 -25.14 -66.99
N THR A 50 -4.33 -26.11 -66.11
CA THR A 50 -4.04 -27.52 -66.40
C THR A 50 -5.06 -28.15 -67.35
N ARG A 51 -4.54 -28.98 -68.26
CA ARG A 51 -5.34 -29.78 -69.21
C ARG A 51 -5.39 -31.27 -68.86
N LYS A 52 -4.72 -31.67 -67.78
CA LYS A 52 -4.68 -33.07 -67.30
C LYS A 52 -5.65 -33.24 -66.14
N ASN A 53 -6.52 -34.24 -66.25
CA ASN A 53 -7.54 -34.52 -65.23
C ASN A 53 -6.94 -34.91 -63.88
N GLU A 54 -5.82 -35.65 -63.86
CA GLU A 54 -5.13 -36.05 -62.63
C GLU A 54 -4.57 -34.84 -61.85
N GLU A 55 -3.94 -33.90 -62.56
CA GLU A 55 -3.42 -32.65 -61.95
C GLU A 55 -4.57 -31.78 -61.42
N TYR A 56 -5.69 -31.71 -62.16
CA TYR A 56 -6.89 -30.99 -61.71
C TYR A 56 -7.47 -31.56 -60.40
N GLN A 57 -7.51 -32.89 -60.27
CA GLN A 57 -7.97 -33.54 -59.04
C GLN A 57 -7.00 -33.32 -57.87
N ALA A 58 -5.69 -33.42 -58.12
CA ALA A 58 -4.68 -33.14 -57.10
C ALA A 58 -4.78 -31.71 -56.56
N ILE A 59 -4.92 -30.72 -57.44
CA ILE A 59 -5.09 -29.31 -57.05
C ILE A 59 -6.38 -29.11 -56.24
N ASN A 60 -7.49 -29.77 -56.62
CA ASN A 60 -8.74 -29.71 -55.84
C ASN A 60 -8.57 -30.22 -54.41
N HIS A 61 -7.89 -31.37 -54.23
CA HIS A 61 -7.61 -31.91 -52.91
C HIS A 61 -6.77 -30.92 -52.07
N GLU A 62 -5.77 -30.29 -52.68
CA GLU A 62 -4.92 -29.33 -51.99
C GLU A 62 -5.66 -28.04 -51.62
N VAL A 63 -6.52 -27.52 -52.52
CA VAL A 63 -7.41 -26.40 -52.22
C VAL A 63 -8.37 -26.75 -51.07
N SER A 64 -8.95 -27.94 -51.08
CA SER A 64 -9.84 -28.39 -50.00
C SER A 64 -9.11 -28.48 -48.66
N ARG A 65 -7.86 -28.96 -48.65
CA ARG A 65 -7.02 -29.00 -47.45
C ARG A 65 -6.77 -27.59 -46.90
N TYR A 66 -6.36 -26.65 -47.76
CA TYR A 66 -6.10 -25.29 -47.33
C TYR A 66 -7.36 -24.54 -46.88
N ASN A 67 -8.53 -24.80 -47.47
CA ASN A 67 -9.78 -24.25 -46.96
C ASN A 67 -10.06 -24.75 -45.53
N GLY A 68 -9.86 -26.05 -45.27
CA GLY A 68 -9.99 -26.59 -43.91
C GLY A 68 -9.00 -25.94 -42.92
N GLU A 69 -7.76 -25.70 -43.33
CA GLU A 69 -6.79 -24.95 -42.50
C GLU A 69 -7.24 -23.51 -42.22
N VAL A 70 -7.83 -22.83 -43.22
CA VAL A 70 -8.38 -21.48 -43.03
C VAL A 70 -9.53 -21.50 -42.04
N ASP A 71 -10.47 -22.44 -42.17
CA ASP A 71 -11.62 -22.57 -41.26
C ASP A 71 -11.16 -22.81 -39.81
N GLU A 72 -10.12 -23.64 -39.61
CA GLU A 72 -9.51 -23.87 -38.30
C GLU A 72 -8.85 -22.61 -37.73
N LEU A 73 -8.14 -21.84 -38.56
CA LEU A 73 -7.49 -20.60 -38.14
C LEU A 73 -8.52 -19.51 -37.79
N GLU A 74 -9.58 -19.36 -38.60
CA GLU A 74 -10.68 -18.42 -38.36
C GLU A 74 -11.45 -18.79 -37.08
N THR A 75 -11.62 -20.08 -36.79
CA THR A 75 -12.21 -20.53 -35.52
C THR A 75 -11.35 -20.08 -34.33
N ARG A 76 -10.02 -20.26 -34.40
CA ARG A 76 -9.10 -19.80 -33.34
C ARG A 76 -9.07 -18.28 -33.21
N GLU A 77 -9.17 -17.56 -34.32
CA GLU A 77 -9.27 -16.10 -34.32
C GLU A 77 -10.49 -15.64 -33.54
N LEU A 78 -11.66 -16.23 -33.79
CA LEU A 78 -12.89 -15.95 -33.04
C LEU A 78 -12.74 -16.23 -31.54
N GLU A 79 -12.11 -17.36 -31.16
CA GLU A 79 -11.82 -17.66 -29.76
C GLU A 79 -10.94 -16.59 -29.09
N LEU A 80 -9.93 -16.07 -29.81
CA LEU A 80 -9.10 -14.98 -29.31
C LEU A 80 -9.84 -13.63 -29.24
N MET A 81 -10.80 -13.38 -30.15
CA MET A 81 -11.66 -12.20 -30.07
C MET A 81 -12.55 -12.25 -28.82
N GLU A 82 -13.18 -13.38 -28.55
CA GLU A 82 -13.96 -13.58 -27.31
C GLU A 82 -13.09 -13.46 -26.05
N ASN A 83 -11.85 -13.97 -26.11
CA ASN A 83 -10.88 -13.78 -25.05
C ASN A 83 -10.52 -12.29 -24.86
N GLY A 84 -10.39 -11.53 -25.94
CA GLY A 84 -10.18 -10.08 -25.90
C GLY A 84 -11.30 -9.34 -25.17
N ASP A 85 -12.56 -9.67 -25.45
CA ASP A 85 -13.73 -9.09 -24.77
C ASP A 85 -13.77 -9.44 -23.28
N ARG A 86 -13.28 -10.64 -22.91
CA ARG A 86 -13.12 -11.02 -21.51
C ARG A 86 -12.02 -10.19 -20.83
N LEU A 87 -10.84 -10.11 -21.45
CA LEU A 87 -9.70 -9.35 -20.91
C LEU A 87 -10.02 -7.85 -20.76
N ALA A 88 -10.79 -7.27 -21.69
CA ALA A 88 -11.25 -5.90 -21.60
C ALA A 88 -12.13 -5.65 -20.35
N ARG A 89 -13.06 -6.58 -20.05
CA ARG A 89 -13.88 -6.52 -18.84
C ARG A 89 -13.06 -6.70 -17.56
N GLU A 90 -12.06 -7.58 -17.59
CA GLU A 90 -11.12 -7.76 -16.47
C GLU A 90 -10.29 -6.49 -16.21
N LEU A 91 -9.83 -5.82 -17.27
CA LEU A 91 -9.13 -4.54 -17.16
C LEU A 91 -10.02 -3.46 -16.55
N GLU A 92 -11.26 -3.31 -17.04
CA GLU A 92 -12.21 -2.33 -16.50
C GLU A 92 -12.49 -2.56 -15.00
N ALA A 93 -12.65 -3.82 -14.60
CA ALA A 93 -12.82 -4.18 -13.19
C ALA A 93 -11.58 -3.84 -12.36
N ALA A 94 -10.37 -4.12 -12.88
CA ALA A 94 -9.11 -3.81 -12.20
C ALA A 94 -8.90 -2.29 -12.06
N GLU A 95 -9.19 -1.51 -13.10
CA GLU A 95 -9.08 -0.04 -13.07
C GLU A 95 -10.09 0.60 -12.10
N SER A 96 -11.31 0.06 -12.02
CA SER A 96 -12.32 0.48 -11.04
C SER A 96 -11.91 0.18 -9.59
N ALA A 97 -11.35 -1.01 -9.34
CA ALA A 97 -10.83 -1.39 -8.03
C ALA A 97 -9.63 -0.52 -7.61
N TYR A 98 -8.73 -0.22 -8.56
CA TYR A 98 -7.61 0.70 -8.36
C TYR A 98 -8.13 2.10 -7.99
N ALA A 99 -9.05 2.66 -8.78
CA ALA A 99 -9.59 4.01 -8.55
C ALA A 99 -10.23 4.15 -7.17
N THR A 100 -11.04 3.16 -6.77
CA THR A 100 -11.67 3.11 -5.45
C THR A 100 -10.63 3.09 -4.33
N THR A 101 -9.63 2.22 -4.45
CA THR A 101 -8.58 2.09 -3.43
C THR A 101 -7.70 3.34 -3.35
N HIS A 102 -7.39 3.93 -4.50
CA HIS A 102 -6.60 5.15 -4.61
C HIS A 102 -7.30 6.34 -3.93
N ALA A 103 -8.59 6.54 -4.22
CA ALA A 103 -9.38 7.58 -3.54
C ALA A 103 -9.38 7.40 -2.02
N GLY A 104 -9.65 6.17 -1.53
CA GLY A 104 -9.63 5.89 -0.09
C GLY A 104 -8.26 6.14 0.56
N VAL A 105 -7.16 5.77 -0.11
CA VAL A 105 -5.81 6.05 0.39
C VAL A 105 -5.53 7.56 0.42
N GLN A 106 -5.98 8.32 -0.57
CA GLN A 106 -5.81 9.78 -0.56
C GLN A 106 -6.57 10.44 0.60
N ASP A 107 -7.77 9.97 0.92
CA ASP A 107 -8.54 10.49 2.05
C ASP A 107 -7.89 10.12 3.40
N GLU A 108 -7.38 8.89 3.54
CA GLU A 108 -6.59 8.48 4.70
C GLU A 108 -5.35 9.38 4.90
N ILE A 109 -4.62 9.69 3.82
CA ILE A 109 -3.44 10.56 3.86
C ILE A 109 -3.82 11.97 4.33
N LYS A 110 -4.86 12.57 3.74
CA LYS A 110 -5.34 13.91 4.14
C LYS A 110 -5.70 13.96 5.62
N ALA A 111 -6.44 12.97 6.11
CA ALA A 111 -6.83 12.90 7.52
C ALA A 111 -5.61 12.78 8.45
N LEU A 112 -4.58 12.04 8.05
CA LEU A 112 -3.32 11.94 8.80
C LEU A 112 -2.53 13.25 8.78
N GLU A 113 -2.49 13.96 7.65
CA GLU A 113 -1.81 15.25 7.52
C GLU A 113 -2.48 16.34 8.36
N GLU A 114 -3.81 16.40 8.36
CA GLU A 114 -4.58 17.31 9.21
C GLU A 114 -4.30 17.04 10.70
N ARG A 115 -4.35 15.77 11.10
CA ARG A 115 -4.07 15.36 12.47
C ARG A 115 -2.62 15.67 12.88
N ALA A 116 -1.66 15.42 12.00
CA ALA A 116 -0.26 15.74 12.25
C ALA A 116 -0.04 17.25 12.41
N THR A 117 -0.72 18.06 11.58
CA THR A 117 -0.65 19.53 11.67
C THR A 117 -1.24 20.02 13.00
N LYS A 118 -2.40 19.49 13.40
CA LYS A 118 -3.02 19.81 14.69
C LYS A 118 -2.10 19.45 15.87
N PHE A 119 -1.53 18.25 15.88
CA PHE A 119 -0.65 17.82 16.97
C PHE A 119 0.66 18.59 17.02
N ARG A 120 1.21 19.04 15.87
CA ARG A 120 2.36 19.95 15.86
C ARG A 120 2.01 21.29 16.49
N ALA A 121 0.89 21.89 16.11
CA ALA A 121 0.45 23.15 16.71
C ALA A 121 0.21 23.03 18.22
N GLU A 122 -0.38 21.92 18.68
CA GLU A 122 -0.54 21.63 20.11
C GLU A 122 0.80 21.44 20.82
N ALA A 123 1.74 20.71 20.21
CA ALA A 123 3.08 20.52 20.77
C ALA A 123 3.86 21.84 20.87
N ASP A 124 3.87 22.64 19.80
CA ASP A 124 4.53 23.95 19.77
C ASP A 124 3.95 24.89 20.84
N GLY A 125 2.62 24.86 21.03
CA GLY A 125 1.95 25.61 22.08
C GLY A 125 2.34 25.19 23.49
N LEU A 126 2.37 23.87 23.75
CA LEU A 126 2.78 23.31 25.04
C LEU A 126 4.27 23.54 25.32
N GLU A 127 5.14 23.51 24.30
CA GLU A 127 6.55 23.84 24.43
C GLU A 127 6.76 25.31 24.78
N ALA A 128 6.01 26.21 24.16
CA ALA A 128 6.03 27.64 24.50
C ALA A 128 5.52 27.90 25.92
N GLU A 129 4.44 27.24 26.34
CA GLU A 129 3.92 27.31 27.71
C GLU A 129 4.95 26.79 28.73
N ARG A 130 5.57 25.62 28.45
CA ARG A 130 6.64 25.06 29.28
C ARG A 130 7.81 26.02 29.39
N ALA A 131 8.22 26.66 28.29
CA ALA A 131 9.32 27.62 28.30
C ALA A 131 9.01 28.85 29.16
N GLY A 132 7.76 29.34 29.13
CA GLY A 132 7.29 30.41 30.00
C GLY A 132 7.35 30.03 31.48
N LEU A 133 6.79 28.87 31.85
CA LEU A 133 6.80 28.38 33.24
C LEU A 133 8.22 28.08 33.74
N ALA A 134 9.08 27.55 32.87
CA ALA A 134 10.48 27.26 33.20
C ALA A 134 11.29 28.54 33.48
N ALA A 135 10.97 29.66 32.83
CA ALA A 135 11.63 30.93 33.07
C ALA A 135 11.32 31.53 34.46
N GLU A 136 10.18 31.16 35.04
CA GLU A 136 9.75 31.58 36.38
C GLU A 136 10.22 30.62 37.49
N ALA A 137 10.63 29.41 37.13
CA ALA A 137 11.04 28.38 38.06
C ALA A 137 12.45 28.63 38.64
N ASP A 138 12.69 28.15 39.86
CA ASP A 138 14.02 28.14 40.46
C ASP A 138 15.01 27.33 39.60
N PRO A 139 16.18 27.89 39.20
CA PRO A 139 17.11 27.22 38.29
C PRO A 139 17.66 25.88 38.80
N ASP A 140 17.89 25.75 40.11
CA ASP A 140 18.44 24.51 40.70
C ASP A 140 17.36 23.42 40.73
N LEU A 141 16.11 23.78 41.04
CA LEU A 141 14.96 22.87 40.98
C LEU A 141 14.67 22.42 39.55
N LEU A 142 14.72 23.34 38.58
CA LEU A 142 14.50 23.03 37.17
C LEU A 142 15.59 22.10 36.63
N SER A 143 16.86 22.34 36.98
CA SER A 143 17.98 21.47 36.61
C SER A 143 17.80 20.03 37.14
N LEU A 144 17.36 19.91 38.40
CA LEU A 144 17.05 18.61 39.00
C LEU A 144 15.87 17.93 38.29
N TYR A 145 14.81 18.66 37.98
CA TYR A 145 13.64 18.16 37.25
C TYR A 145 14.04 17.63 35.87
N ASP A 146 14.76 18.41 35.07
CA ASP A 146 15.14 18.04 33.71
C ASP A 146 16.07 16.83 33.67
N ARG A 147 17.02 16.75 34.63
CA ARG A 147 17.88 15.57 34.79
C ARG A 147 17.06 14.32 35.11
N LEU A 148 16.07 14.43 36.00
CA LEU A 148 15.18 13.30 36.33
C LEU A 148 14.25 12.94 35.18
N LEU A 149 13.77 13.92 34.41
CA LEU A 149 12.95 13.69 33.23
C LEU A 149 13.73 12.89 32.17
N ALA A 150 14.98 13.27 31.90
CA ALA A 150 15.84 12.60 30.94
C ALA A 150 16.22 11.17 31.37
N THR A 151 16.41 10.93 32.67
CA THR A 151 16.90 9.63 33.19
C THR A 151 15.80 8.66 33.58
N ARG A 152 14.63 9.15 34.03
CA ARG A 152 13.53 8.33 34.57
C ARG A 152 12.24 8.43 33.77
N GLY A 153 12.11 9.40 32.87
CA GLY A 153 10.87 9.68 32.14
C GLY A 153 9.78 10.28 33.03
N ALA A 154 8.74 10.83 32.38
CA ALA A 154 7.58 11.39 33.05
C ALA A 154 6.72 10.29 33.72
N PRO A 155 6.04 10.58 34.86
CA PRO A 155 6.10 11.82 35.63
C PRO A 155 7.33 11.88 36.56
N VAL A 156 7.91 13.07 36.74
CA VAL A 156 9.08 13.32 37.61
C VAL A 156 8.68 13.69 39.04
N VAL A 157 7.57 14.42 39.17
CA VAL A 157 6.97 14.82 40.44
C VAL A 157 5.78 13.90 40.71
N VAL A 158 5.80 13.20 41.85
CA VAL A 158 4.84 12.15 42.17
C VAL A 158 4.38 12.24 43.61
N GLY A 159 3.14 11.82 43.86
CA GLY A 159 2.56 11.81 45.19
C GLY A 159 3.15 10.72 46.08
N ILE A 160 3.09 10.93 47.39
CA ILE A 160 3.22 9.87 48.38
C ILE A 160 1.85 9.61 49.02
N THR A 161 1.42 8.35 49.06
CA THR A 161 0.14 7.97 49.68
C THR A 161 0.23 8.01 51.21
N GLU A 162 -0.91 8.01 51.90
CA GLU A 162 -0.98 7.87 53.37
C GLU A 162 -0.28 6.59 53.89
N SER A 163 -0.26 5.53 53.08
CA SER A 163 0.46 4.28 53.36
C SER A 163 1.98 4.38 53.12
N ARG A 164 2.50 5.59 52.86
CA ARG A 164 3.90 5.93 52.56
C ARG A 164 4.38 5.38 51.23
N GLN A 165 3.49 5.07 50.30
CA GLN A 165 3.87 4.51 49.02
C GLN A 165 4.13 5.61 47.99
N CYS A 166 5.30 5.59 47.38
CA CYS A 166 5.62 6.47 46.26
C CYS A 166 4.76 6.06 45.04
N THR A 167 3.98 6.97 44.47
CA THR A 167 3.11 6.64 43.32
C THR A 167 3.89 6.44 42.02
N GLY A 168 5.17 6.84 41.97
CA GLY A 168 6.02 6.66 40.79
C GLY A 168 6.79 5.33 40.72
N CYS A 169 7.07 4.66 41.85
CA CYS A 169 7.74 3.35 41.85
C CYS A 169 7.05 2.30 42.71
N HIS A 170 5.96 2.67 43.38
CA HIS A 170 5.15 1.82 44.25
C HIS A 170 5.90 1.19 45.44
N VAL A 171 7.10 1.68 45.75
CA VAL A 171 7.86 1.27 46.95
C VAL A 171 7.44 2.14 48.14
N ARG A 172 7.42 1.54 49.34
CA ARG A 172 7.18 2.28 50.59
C ARG A 172 8.44 3.08 50.95
N ALA A 173 8.27 4.39 51.09
CA ALA A 173 9.30 5.27 51.62
C ALA A 173 9.45 5.08 53.13
N THR A 174 10.61 5.48 53.67
CA THR A 174 10.81 5.48 55.12
C THR A 174 9.83 6.43 55.84
N PRO A 175 9.47 6.15 57.10
CA PRO A 175 8.66 7.07 57.90
C PRO A 175 9.29 8.47 58.01
N ALA A 176 10.63 8.57 58.07
CA ALA A 176 11.34 9.85 58.06
C ALA A 176 11.07 10.63 56.75
N THR A 177 11.14 9.96 55.60
CA THR A 177 10.81 10.58 54.31
C THR A 177 9.35 11.03 54.25
N MET A 178 8.39 10.28 54.80
CA MET A 178 6.99 10.72 54.89
C MET A 178 6.84 12.01 55.69
N VAL A 179 7.47 12.10 56.87
CA VAL A 179 7.40 13.29 57.73
C VAL A 179 8.00 14.51 57.04
N ARG A 180 9.13 14.34 56.33
CA ARG A 180 9.74 15.44 55.55
C ARG A 180 8.81 15.93 54.43
N VAL A 181 8.19 15.00 53.69
CA VAL A 181 7.24 15.35 52.61
C VAL A 181 6.02 16.07 53.16
N GLN A 182 5.42 15.57 54.25
CA GLN A 182 4.29 16.23 54.92
C GLN A 182 4.67 17.58 55.53
N GLY A 183 5.92 17.75 55.93
CA GLY A 183 6.45 19.00 56.48
C GLY A 183 6.46 20.14 55.47
N GLY A 184 6.57 19.86 54.17
CA GLY A 184 6.47 20.86 53.09
C GLY A 184 7.53 21.97 53.10
N LYS A 185 8.62 21.80 53.86
CA LYS A 185 9.67 22.83 54.05
C LYS A 185 10.83 22.71 53.07
N GLU A 186 11.02 21.54 52.47
CA GLU A 186 12.12 21.23 51.57
C GLU A 186 11.66 20.29 50.45
N LEU A 187 12.40 20.27 49.34
CA LEU A 187 12.18 19.28 48.28
C LEU A 187 12.69 17.91 48.74
N VAL A 188 11.80 16.92 48.77
CA VAL A 188 12.14 15.55 49.16
C VAL A 188 12.11 14.63 47.95
N GLN A 189 13.15 13.83 47.77
CA GLN A 189 13.22 12.80 46.72
C GLN A 189 12.95 11.41 47.30
N CYS A 190 12.35 10.54 46.48
CA CYS A 190 12.18 9.14 46.81
C CYS A 190 13.54 8.44 46.89
N GLU A 191 13.79 7.73 47.99
CA GLU A 191 15.04 7.01 48.24
C GLU A 191 15.32 5.90 47.21
N ASN A 192 14.28 5.37 46.57
CA ASN A 192 14.38 4.27 45.61
C ASN A 192 14.50 4.75 44.14
N CYS A 193 13.63 5.65 43.71
CA CYS A 193 13.58 6.08 42.30
C CYS A 193 14.03 7.53 42.04
N SER A 194 14.38 8.26 43.10
CA SER A 194 14.84 9.66 43.06
C SER A 194 13.82 10.68 42.53
N ARG A 195 12.59 10.28 42.22
CA ARG A 195 11.50 11.19 41.86
C ARG A 195 11.17 12.14 43.01
N MET A 196 10.77 13.36 42.67
CA MET A 196 10.36 14.38 43.65
C MET A 196 9.00 14.00 44.26
N LEU A 197 8.88 14.06 45.58
CA LEU A 197 7.69 13.68 46.32
C LEU A 197 6.90 14.90 46.79
N TYR A 198 5.59 14.87 46.61
CA TYR A 198 4.66 15.82 47.23
C TYR A 198 3.60 15.07 48.05
N PRO A 199 3.04 15.68 49.11
CA PRO A 199 1.94 15.07 49.85
C PRO A 199 0.70 15.02 48.94
N ALA A 200 0.26 13.79 48.62
CA ALA A 200 -0.91 13.55 47.78
C ALA A 200 -2.22 13.73 48.57
#